data_AF-A0A9P0CWZ1-F1
#
_entry.id   AF-A0A9P0CWZ1-F1
#
_cell.length_a   1.000
_cell.length_b   1.000
_cell.length_c   1.000
_cell.angle_alpha   90.00
_cell.angle_beta   90.00
_cell.angle_gamma   90.00
#
_symmetry.space_group_name_H-M   'P 1'
#
loop_
_entity.id
_entity.type
_entity.pdbx_description
1 polymer ?
#
loop_
_entity_poly.entity_id
_entity_poly.type
_entity_poly.pdbx_seq_one_letter_code
_entity_poly.pdbx_strand_id
1 'polypeptide(L)'
;MAGAYTIRKETKERIQNDLREKMRLLVNVSKAGCGNTNDGNTSRRIFANPHTSSRISGINADLIKRFRVILEVISSGFTINAEKFAVYAHTTAMLYIGLYEWHPMSPTIHKVLIHGTQILSHAILPTRQLIEEVAEARNKHFRQYRIDFSRKFSTEDCNRDIMNCY
;
A
#
# COMPACT_ATOMS: atom_id res chain seq x y z
N MET A 1 18.88 15.40 -21.77
CA MET A 1 18.00 15.16 -20.60
C MET A 1 16.50 15.32 -20.91
N ALA A 2 16.08 16.14 -21.87
CA ALA A 2 14.65 16.31 -22.22
C ALA A 2 13.97 15.03 -22.78
N GLY A 3 14.65 14.25 -23.62
CA GLY A 3 14.07 13.04 -24.23
C GLY A 3 13.68 11.94 -23.24
N ALA A 4 14.52 11.68 -22.23
CA ALA A 4 14.23 10.66 -21.22
C ALA A 4 13.02 11.03 -20.33
N TYR A 5 12.85 12.32 -20.05
CA TYR A 5 11.69 12.83 -19.31
C TYR A 5 10.39 12.63 -20.11
N THR A 6 10.43 12.93 -21.42
CA THR A 6 9.29 12.73 -22.32
C THR A 6 8.88 11.26 -22.39
N ILE A 7 9.83 10.34 -22.63
CA ILE A 7 9.57 8.89 -22.68
C ILE A 7 8.93 8.39 -21.38
N ARG A 8 9.43 8.85 -20.22
CA ARG A 8 8.87 8.48 -18.92
C ARG A 8 7.42 8.95 -18.77
N LYS A 9 7.12 10.17 -19.21
CA LYS A 9 5.78 10.75 -19.12
C LYS A 9 4.80 10.01 -20.02
N GLU A 10 5.16 9.77 -21.27
CA GLU A 10 4.34 9.01 -22.24
C GLU A 10 4.10 7.57 -21.77
N THR A 11 5.13 6.90 -21.26
CA THR A 11 5.01 5.55 -20.71
C THR A 11 4.07 5.52 -19.51
N LYS A 12 4.19 6.51 -18.62
CA LYS A 12 3.29 6.64 -17.46
C LYS A 12 1.84 6.83 -17.91
N GLU A 13 1.59 7.72 -18.87
CA GLU A 13 0.24 7.98 -19.39
C GLU A 13 -0.36 6.75 -20.05
N ARG A 14 0.42 6.02 -20.87
CA ARG A 14 0.00 4.74 -21.45
C ARG A 14 -0.45 3.75 -20.38
N ILE A 15 0.39 3.53 -19.36
CA ILE A 15 0.09 2.60 -18.26
C ILE A 15 -1.17 3.05 -17.49
N GLN A 16 -1.34 4.35 -17.22
CA GLN A 16 -2.52 4.87 -16.53
C GLN A 16 -3.80 4.64 -17.35
N ASN A 17 -3.76 4.86 -18.66
CA ASN A 17 -4.90 4.62 -19.55
C ASN A 17 -5.24 3.12 -19.63
N ASP A 18 -4.22 2.25 -19.78
CA ASP A 18 -4.40 0.80 -19.79
C ASP A 18 -5.03 0.29 -18.47
N LEU A 19 -4.60 0.80 -17.31
CA LEU A 19 -5.18 0.46 -16.01
C LEU A 19 -6.63 0.93 -15.88
N ARG A 20 -6.94 2.11 -16.44
CA ARG A 20 -8.31 2.65 -16.46
C ARG A 20 -9.23 1.81 -17.33
N GLU A 21 -8.82 1.45 -18.54
CA GLU A 21 -9.63 0.69 -19.49
C GLU A 21 -9.81 -0.76 -19.06
N LYS A 22 -8.70 -1.44 -18.71
CA LYS A 22 -8.70 -2.89 -18.47
C LYS A 22 -9.08 -3.27 -17.04
N MET A 23 -8.79 -2.41 -16.05
CA MET A 23 -9.03 -2.71 -14.64
C MET A 23 -10.01 -1.75 -13.97
N ARG A 24 -10.50 -0.72 -14.68
CA ARG A 24 -11.37 0.34 -14.12
C ARG A 24 -10.74 0.97 -12.88
N LEU A 25 -9.44 1.23 -12.95
CA LEU A 25 -8.62 1.76 -11.87
C LEU A 25 -8.00 3.10 -12.27
N LEU A 26 -8.18 4.11 -11.42
CA LEU A 26 -7.49 5.39 -11.54
C LEU A 26 -6.26 5.35 -10.64
N VAL A 27 -5.06 5.38 -11.22
CA VAL A 27 -3.79 5.26 -10.49
C VAL A 27 -2.98 6.53 -10.65
N ASN A 28 -2.39 7.01 -9.56
CA ASN A 28 -1.51 8.17 -9.51
C ASN A 28 -2.17 9.47 -10.01
N VAL A 29 -3.43 9.67 -9.64
CA VAL A 29 -4.19 10.91 -9.86
C VAL A 29 -4.32 11.63 -8.52
N SER A 30 -4.05 12.94 -8.49
CA SER A 30 -4.25 13.76 -7.29
C SER A 30 -5.74 13.89 -6.99
N LYS A 31 -6.13 13.77 -5.70
CA LYS A 31 -7.49 14.07 -5.25
C LYS A 31 -7.47 15.47 -4.61
N ALA A 32 -8.45 16.31 -4.95
CA ALA A 32 -8.56 17.64 -4.35
C ALA A 32 -8.76 17.52 -2.82
N GLY A 33 -7.88 18.16 -2.05
CA GLY A 33 -7.99 18.24 -0.59
C GLY A 33 -7.40 17.07 0.22
N CYS A 34 -6.98 15.95 -0.38
CA CYS A 34 -6.24 14.89 0.34
C CYS A 34 -5.62 13.82 -0.57
N GLY A 35 -4.29 13.63 -0.50
CA GLY A 35 -3.59 12.45 -1.04
C GLY A 35 -3.71 12.24 -2.56
N ASN A 36 -3.59 10.98 -2.98
CA ASN A 36 -3.75 10.54 -4.36
C ASN A 36 -4.68 9.31 -4.45
N THR A 37 -4.96 8.84 -5.65
CA THR A 37 -5.81 7.64 -5.87
C THR A 37 -5.13 6.32 -5.53
N ASN A 38 -3.88 6.32 -5.04
CA ASN A 38 -3.15 5.12 -4.64
C ASN A 38 -3.48 4.76 -3.19
N ASP A 39 -4.75 4.44 -2.93
CA ASP A 39 -5.21 3.96 -1.64
C ASP A 39 -5.13 2.42 -1.54
N GLY A 40 -5.43 1.89 -0.35
CA GLY A 40 -5.41 0.44 -0.10
C GLY A 40 -6.31 -0.35 -1.05
N ASN A 41 -7.43 0.23 -1.52
CA ASN A 41 -8.31 -0.42 -2.48
C ASN A 41 -7.67 -0.53 -3.86
N THR A 42 -7.02 0.53 -4.33
CA THR A 42 -6.24 0.49 -5.58
C THR A 42 -5.13 -0.57 -5.52
N SER A 43 -4.39 -0.62 -4.40
CA SER A 43 -3.31 -1.61 -4.21
C SER A 43 -3.84 -3.04 -4.27
N ARG A 44 -4.91 -3.37 -3.53
CA ARG A 44 -5.54 -4.71 -3.53
C ARG A 44 -5.96 -5.15 -4.93
N ARG A 45 -6.55 -4.25 -5.72
CA ARG A 45 -7.02 -4.58 -7.08
C ARG A 45 -5.87 -4.81 -8.06
N ILE A 46 -4.74 -4.12 -7.91
CA ILE A 46 -3.52 -4.37 -8.69
C ILE A 46 -2.97 -5.76 -8.37
N PHE A 47 -2.81 -6.10 -7.08
CA PHE A 47 -2.26 -7.40 -6.71
C PHE A 47 -3.22 -8.58 -6.91
N ALA A 48 -4.53 -8.34 -7.07
CA ALA A 48 -5.52 -9.39 -7.30
C ALA A 48 -5.27 -10.18 -8.59
N ASN A 49 -4.74 -9.54 -9.64
CA ASN A 49 -4.49 -10.17 -10.95
C ASN A 49 -3.04 -9.94 -11.45
N PRO A 50 -2.04 -10.68 -10.92
CA PRO A 50 -0.63 -10.46 -11.24
C PRO A 50 -0.30 -10.51 -12.74
N HIS A 51 -0.95 -11.38 -13.50
CA HIS A 51 -0.73 -11.48 -14.96
C HIS A 51 -1.22 -10.25 -15.72
N THR A 52 -2.42 -9.75 -15.38
CA THR A 52 -2.96 -8.54 -16.02
C THR A 52 -2.11 -7.33 -15.66
N SER A 53 -1.72 -7.20 -14.39
CA SER A 53 -0.84 -6.11 -13.93
C SER A 53 0.56 -6.18 -14.54
N SER A 54 1.12 -7.38 -14.68
CA SER A 54 2.39 -7.62 -15.39
C SER A 54 2.29 -7.16 -16.84
N ARG A 55 1.25 -7.59 -17.56
CA ARG A 55 1.03 -7.21 -18.97
C ARG A 55 0.89 -5.71 -19.17
N ILE A 56 0.24 -5.01 -18.24
CA ILE A 56 0.03 -3.56 -18.35
C ILE A 56 1.31 -2.78 -17.98
N SER A 57 1.92 -3.14 -16.85
CA SER A 57 3.08 -2.41 -16.29
C SER A 57 4.42 -2.79 -16.91
N GLY A 58 4.53 -3.96 -17.56
CA GLY A 58 5.79 -4.54 -18.02
C GLY A 58 6.64 -5.16 -16.91
N ILE A 59 6.13 -5.25 -15.68
CA ILE A 59 6.83 -5.87 -14.55
C ILE A 59 6.67 -7.40 -14.62
N ASN A 60 7.68 -8.15 -14.19
CA ASN A 60 7.64 -9.61 -14.15
C ASN A 60 6.47 -10.13 -13.28
N ALA A 61 5.68 -11.05 -13.83
CA ALA A 61 4.49 -11.59 -13.17
C ALA A 61 4.82 -12.38 -11.89
N ASP A 62 5.93 -13.12 -11.85
CA ASP A 62 6.36 -13.87 -10.67
C ASP A 62 6.72 -12.92 -9.52
N LEU A 63 7.42 -11.83 -9.83
CA LEU A 63 7.73 -10.81 -8.83
C LEU A 63 6.46 -10.19 -8.23
N ILE A 64 5.47 -9.84 -9.06
CA ILE A 64 4.18 -9.30 -8.58
C ILE A 64 3.46 -10.33 -7.70
N LYS A 65 3.46 -11.60 -8.11
CA LYS A 65 2.85 -12.70 -7.34
C LYS A 65 3.53 -12.89 -5.98
N ARG A 66 4.86 -12.80 -5.92
CA ARG A 66 5.63 -12.89 -4.67
C ARG A 66 5.29 -11.75 -3.72
N PHE A 67 5.24 -10.51 -4.23
CA PHE A 67 4.81 -9.36 -3.43
C PHE A 67 3.38 -9.49 -2.92
N ARG A 68 2.45 -9.99 -3.74
CA ARG A 68 1.09 -10.28 -3.30
C ARG A 68 1.09 -11.22 -2.09
N VAL A 69 1.79 -12.35 -2.18
CA VAL A 69 1.85 -13.34 -1.09
C VAL A 69 2.44 -12.73 0.18
N ILE A 70 3.51 -11.95 0.07
CA ILE A 70 4.13 -11.27 1.22
C ILE A 70 3.13 -10.32 1.89
N LEU A 71 2.42 -9.51 1.10
CA LEU A 71 1.43 -8.55 1.61
C LEU A 71 0.22 -9.26 2.25
N GLU A 72 -0.26 -10.35 1.65
CA GLU A 72 -1.35 -11.18 2.19
C GLU A 72 -0.94 -11.81 3.52
N VAL A 73 0.27 -12.36 3.62
CA VAL A 73 0.80 -12.96 4.86
C VAL A 73 0.88 -11.91 5.98
N ILE A 74 1.47 -10.74 5.71
CA ILE A 74 1.56 -9.64 6.68
C ILE A 74 0.17 -9.16 7.11
N SER A 75 -0.78 -9.11 6.19
CA SER A 75 -2.15 -8.63 6.43
C SER A 75 -3.10 -9.71 6.94
N SER A 76 -2.64 -10.96 7.11
CA SER A 76 -3.51 -12.09 7.43
C SER A 76 -4.05 -12.03 8.86
N GLY A 77 -3.25 -11.52 9.80
CA GLY A 77 -3.57 -11.48 11.23
C GLY A 77 -3.33 -12.80 11.97
N PHE A 78 -2.75 -13.80 11.30
CA PHE A 78 -2.34 -15.06 11.92
C PHE A 78 -0.87 -15.03 12.33
N THR A 79 -0.46 -16.01 13.12
CA THR A 79 0.95 -16.24 13.43
C THR A 79 1.70 -16.69 12.18
N ILE A 80 2.83 -16.03 11.91
CA ILE A 80 3.62 -16.27 10.70
C ILE A 80 4.87 -17.05 11.08
N ASN A 81 5.18 -18.11 10.34
CA ASN A 81 6.45 -18.82 10.50
C ASN A 81 7.59 -17.96 9.96
N ALA A 82 8.43 -17.44 10.87
CA ALA A 82 9.49 -16.50 10.55
C ALA A 82 10.57 -17.09 9.62
N GLU A 83 10.93 -18.37 9.78
CA GLU A 83 11.93 -19.04 8.94
C GLU A 83 11.47 -19.18 7.49
N LYS A 84 10.23 -19.66 7.29
CA LYS A 84 9.64 -19.78 5.95
C LYS A 84 9.48 -18.41 5.30
N PHE A 85 9.09 -17.40 6.07
CA PHE A 85 9.01 -16.03 5.59
C PHE A 85 10.39 -15.50 5.19
N ALA A 86 11.44 -15.78 5.98
CA ALA A 86 12.81 -15.36 5.69
C ALA A 86 13.31 -15.88 4.35
N VAL A 87 13.15 -17.18 4.10
CA VAL A 87 13.54 -17.80 2.83
C VAL A 87 12.76 -17.19 1.67
N TYR A 88 11.44 -16.98 1.84
CA TYR A 88 10.61 -16.41 0.79
C TYR A 88 10.94 -14.93 0.49
N ALA A 89 11.21 -14.13 1.52
CA ALA A 89 11.58 -12.73 1.40
C ALA A 89 12.96 -12.56 0.76
N HIS A 90 13.96 -13.36 1.19
CA HIS A 90 15.30 -13.33 0.65
C HIS A 90 15.35 -13.76 -0.83
N THR A 91 14.67 -14.86 -1.18
CA THR A 91 14.57 -15.29 -2.60
C THR A 91 13.89 -14.25 -3.48
N THR A 92 12.89 -13.55 -2.94
CA THR A 92 12.21 -12.45 -3.64
C THR A 92 13.13 -11.23 -3.81
N ALA A 93 13.98 -10.92 -2.83
CA ALA A 93 14.98 -9.85 -2.94
C ALA A 93 16.04 -10.17 -4.00
N MET A 94 16.52 -11.41 -4.06
CA MET A 94 17.47 -11.85 -5.10
C MET A 94 16.84 -11.77 -6.49
N LEU A 95 15.58 -12.18 -6.64
CA LEU A 95 14.84 -12.05 -7.89
C LEU A 95 14.68 -10.57 -8.31
N TYR A 96 14.39 -9.68 -7.35
CA TYR A 96 14.28 -8.25 -7.61
C TYR A 96 15.59 -7.66 -8.15
N ILE A 97 16.71 -7.95 -7.50
CA ILE A 97 18.04 -7.48 -7.91
C ILE A 97 18.39 -8.03 -9.29
N GLY A 98 18.15 -9.32 -9.54
CA GLY A 98 18.46 -9.94 -10.83
C GLY A 98 17.64 -9.40 -12.01
N LEU A 99 16.39 -8.95 -11.77
CA LEU A 99 15.53 -8.40 -12.83
C LEU A 99 15.66 -6.88 -12.99
N TYR A 100 15.91 -6.17 -11.89
CA TYR A 100 15.79 -4.71 -11.80
C TYR A 100 16.98 -4.08 -11.06
N GLU A 101 18.21 -4.53 -11.33
CA GLU A 101 19.44 -4.04 -10.69
C GLU A 101 19.57 -2.51 -10.77
N TRP A 102 19.16 -1.92 -11.89
CA TRP A 102 19.20 -0.47 -12.13
C TRP A 102 18.24 0.34 -11.25
N HIS A 103 17.26 -0.29 -10.60
CA HIS A 103 16.28 0.38 -9.76
C HIS A 103 16.49 0.00 -8.28
N PRO A 104 17.06 0.89 -7.44
CA PRO A 104 17.25 0.57 -6.03
C PRO A 104 15.91 0.33 -5.33
N MET A 105 15.87 -0.64 -4.41
CA MET A 105 14.69 -0.90 -3.60
C MET A 105 14.31 0.34 -2.79
N SER A 106 13.02 0.65 -2.74
CA SER A 106 12.54 1.69 -1.84
C SER A 106 12.76 1.28 -0.37
N PRO A 107 12.89 2.24 0.57
CA PRO A 107 13.08 1.92 1.98
C PRO A 107 12.00 0.99 2.55
N THR A 108 10.75 1.13 2.09
CA THR A 108 9.64 0.26 2.49
C THR A 108 9.83 -1.18 1.99
N ILE A 109 10.20 -1.36 0.72
CA ILE A 109 10.46 -2.69 0.15
C ILE A 109 11.65 -3.33 0.86
N HIS A 110 12.74 -2.58 1.08
CA HIS A 110 13.93 -3.06 1.77
C HIS A 110 13.59 -3.49 3.21
N LYS A 111 12.83 -2.68 3.96
CA LYS A 111 12.37 -3.03 5.31
C LYS A 111 11.54 -4.32 5.31
N VAL A 112 10.64 -4.51 4.35
CA VAL A 112 9.81 -5.73 4.27
C VAL A 112 10.65 -6.96 3.89
N LEU A 113 11.52 -6.86 2.89
CA LEU A 113 12.25 -8.01 2.37
C LEU A 113 13.48 -8.40 3.21
N ILE A 114 14.18 -7.43 3.78
CA ILE A 114 15.42 -7.65 4.53
C ILE A 114 15.16 -7.67 6.04
N HIS A 115 14.42 -6.68 6.56
CA HIS A 115 14.15 -6.56 8.00
C HIS A 115 12.82 -7.19 8.45
N GLY A 116 11.99 -7.68 7.51
CA GLY A 116 10.65 -8.18 7.84
C GLY A 116 10.67 -9.36 8.80
N THR A 117 11.68 -10.23 8.70
CA THR A 117 11.89 -11.38 9.59
C THR A 117 12.20 -10.94 11.01
N GLN A 118 13.07 -9.94 11.17
CA GLN A 118 13.43 -9.35 12.46
C GLN A 118 12.19 -8.74 13.12
N ILE A 119 11.39 -8.00 12.34
CA ILE A 119 10.13 -7.42 12.82
C ILE A 119 9.18 -8.52 13.30
N LEU A 120 8.99 -9.59 12.51
CA LEU A 120 8.12 -10.71 12.88
C LEU A 120 8.60 -11.45 14.14
N SER A 121 9.92 -11.61 14.32
CA SER A 121 10.48 -12.30 15.49
C SER A 121 10.34 -11.51 16.80
N HIS A 122 10.31 -10.18 16.73
CA HIS A 122 10.20 -9.31 17.91
C HIS A 122 8.77 -8.80 18.15
N ALA A 123 7.85 -9.01 17.20
CA ALA A 123 6.47 -8.59 17.33
C ALA A 123 5.72 -9.48 18.34
N ILE A 124 5.19 -8.86 19.40
CA ILE A 124 4.39 -9.55 20.42
C ILE A 124 3.01 -9.96 19.87
N LEU A 125 2.46 -9.16 18.95
CA LEU A 125 1.15 -9.38 18.34
C LEU A 125 1.30 -9.62 16.83
N PRO A 126 0.35 -10.36 16.21
CA PRO A 126 0.30 -10.47 14.75
C PRO A 126 0.28 -9.08 14.11
N THR A 127 1.07 -8.90 13.04
CA THR A 127 1.32 -7.58 12.43
C THR A 127 0.03 -6.84 12.09
N ARG A 128 -1.01 -7.55 11.65
CA ARG A 128 -2.32 -6.96 11.34
C ARG A 128 -2.95 -6.21 12.51
N GLN A 129 -2.72 -6.61 13.76
CA GLN A 129 -3.27 -5.93 14.93
C GLN A 129 -2.55 -4.61 15.24
N LEU A 130 -1.35 -4.42 14.68
CA LEU A 130 -0.50 -3.25 14.90
C LEU A 130 -0.58 -2.22 13.75
N ILE A 131 -1.47 -2.43 12.76
CA ILE A 131 -1.54 -1.56 11.58
C ILE A 131 -2.30 -0.26 11.85
N GLU A 132 -1.83 0.80 11.21
CA GLU A 132 -2.41 2.15 11.28
C GLU A 132 -3.77 2.24 10.55
N GLU A 133 -4.05 1.37 9.57
CA GLU A 133 -5.27 1.43 8.74
C GLU A 133 -6.57 1.45 9.57
N VAL A 134 -6.61 0.74 10.71
CA VAL A 134 -7.77 0.74 11.61
C VAL A 134 -7.95 2.10 12.29
N ALA A 135 -6.86 2.72 12.72
CA ALA A 135 -6.88 4.06 13.32
C ALA A 135 -7.24 5.12 12.27
N GLU A 136 -6.75 5.00 11.03
CA GLU A 136 -7.11 5.90 9.93
C GLU A 136 -8.58 5.78 9.52
N ALA A 137 -9.14 4.56 9.48
CA ALA A 137 -10.56 4.36 9.19
C ALA A 137 -11.46 5.13 10.17
N ARG A 138 -10.99 5.28 11.42
CA ARG A 138 -11.64 6.05 12.47
C ARG A 138 -11.74 7.55 12.17
N ASN A 139 -10.86 8.11 11.35
CA ASN A 139 -10.94 9.51 10.91
C ASN A 139 -12.25 9.82 10.18
N LYS A 140 -12.88 8.82 9.55
CA LYS A 140 -14.22 8.96 8.97
C LYS A 140 -15.28 9.20 10.06
N HIS A 141 -15.20 8.46 11.17
CA HIS A 141 -16.10 8.63 12.30
C HIS A 141 -15.90 9.98 12.99
N PHE A 142 -14.65 10.42 13.19
CA PHE A 142 -14.37 11.74 13.74
C PHE A 142 -15.03 12.88 12.94
N ARG A 143 -14.97 12.81 11.60
CA ARG A 143 -15.65 13.78 10.74
C ARG A 143 -17.17 13.71 10.89
N GLN A 144 -17.73 12.51 10.99
CA GLN A 144 -19.18 12.32 11.18
C GLN A 144 -19.64 12.89 12.54
N TYR A 145 -18.94 12.55 13.62
CA TYR A 145 -19.25 13.02 14.98
C TYR A 145 -19.20 14.55 15.08
N ARG A 146 -18.23 15.17 14.41
CA ARG A 146 -18.16 16.62 14.32
C ARG A 146 -19.37 17.23 13.60
N ILE A 147 -19.88 16.61 12.53
CA ILE A 147 -20.98 17.18 11.73
C ILE A 147 -22.32 17.00 12.42
N ASP A 148 -22.60 15.81 12.97
CA ASP A 148 -23.94 15.42 13.40
C ASP A 148 -24.15 15.49 14.92
N PHE A 149 -23.10 15.26 15.72
CA PHE A 149 -23.22 15.00 17.15
C PHE A 149 -22.57 16.07 18.04
N SER A 150 -21.71 16.94 17.49
CA SER A 150 -20.99 17.96 18.27
C SER A 150 -21.69 19.32 18.27
N ARG A 151 -21.60 20.03 19.39
CA ARG A 151 -22.03 21.42 19.51
C ARG A 151 -21.14 22.33 18.65
N LYS A 152 -21.74 23.26 17.89
CA LYS A 152 -21.03 24.13 16.90
C LYS A 152 -20.88 25.60 17.33
N PHE A 153 -21.22 25.92 18.57
CA PHE A 153 -21.13 27.29 19.08
C PHE A 153 -19.72 27.66 19.58
N SER A 154 -18.91 26.68 19.98
CA SER A 154 -17.53 26.85 20.44
C SER A 154 -16.67 25.69 19.97
N THR A 155 -15.41 25.99 19.61
CA THR A 155 -14.44 24.96 19.20
C THR A 155 -14.07 24.05 20.36
N GLU A 156 -13.99 24.58 21.59
CA GLU A 156 -13.64 23.80 22.77
C GLU A 156 -14.74 22.78 23.10
N ASP A 157 -16.00 23.22 23.12
CA ASP A 157 -17.14 22.34 23.36
C ASP A 157 -17.32 21.31 22.24
N CYS A 158 -17.09 21.71 20.98
CA CYS A 158 -17.08 20.80 19.84
C CYS A 158 -16.06 19.67 20.03
N ASN A 159 -14.83 20.02 20.41
CA ASN A 159 -13.77 19.02 20.65
C ASN A 159 -14.09 18.15 21.86
N ARG A 160 -14.65 18.73 22.93
CA ARG A 160 -15.06 17.99 24.13
C ARG A 160 -16.14 16.95 23.80
N ASP A 161 -17.12 17.32 22.98
CA ASP A 161 -18.17 16.40 22.53
C ASP A 161 -17.60 15.27 21.67
N ILE A 162 -16.71 15.59 20.73
CA ILE A 162 -16.05 14.58 19.88
C ILE A 162 -15.24 13.58 20.71
N MET A 163 -14.56 14.05 21.77
CA MET A 163 -13.81 13.17 22.68
C MET A 163 -14.72 12.32 23.56
N ASN A 164 -15.90 12.84 23.93
CA ASN A 164 -16.89 12.09 24.71
C ASN A 164 -17.68 11.07 23.87
N CYS A 165 -17.74 11.23 22.55
CA CYS A 165 -18.30 10.24 21.64
C CYS A 165 -17.37 9.01 21.42
N TYR A 166 -16.16 9.04 21.98
CA TYR A 166 -15.17 7.98 21.90
C TYR A 166 -15.35 6.92 23.00
#